data_AF-A0A9E1AAE6-F1
#
_entry.id   AF-A0A9E1AAE6-F1
#
_cell.length_a   1.000
_cell.length_b   1.000
_cell.length_c   1.000
_cell.angle_alpha   90.00
_cell.angle_beta   90.00
_cell.angle_gamma   90.00
#
_symmetry.space_group_name_H-M   'P 1'
#
loop_
_entity.id
_entity.type
_entity.pdbx_description
1 polymer ?
#
loop_
_entity_poly.entity_id
_entity_poly.type
_entity_poly.pdbx_seq_one_letter_code
_entity_poly.pdbx_strand_id
1 'polypeptide(L)'
;MNLKEAFRFQNKLQSMMTDAQSILGNNGNITKVQNTYLRHKVMAEAEDEVTMEAPSTEYSENITEMAEFLLFLLDEREKLSAAIHQAK
;
A
#
# COMPACT_ATOMS: atom_id res chain seq x y z
N MET A 1 -31.20 3.93 -2.19
CA MET A 1 -30.28 4.09 -1.04
C MET A 1 -30.81 5.19 -0.15
N ASN A 2 -30.91 4.98 1.17
CA ASN A 2 -31.33 6.07 2.06
C ASN A 2 -30.13 7.02 2.34
N LEU A 3 -30.40 8.29 2.62
CA LEU A 3 -29.35 9.30 2.80
C LEU A 3 -28.41 9.00 3.99
N LYS A 4 -28.93 8.41 5.06
CA LYS A 4 -28.15 8.00 6.24
C LYS A 4 -27.21 6.83 5.93
N GLU A 5 -27.63 5.89 5.10
CA GLU A 5 -26.78 4.81 4.58
C GLU A 5 -25.67 5.38 3.70
N ALA A 6 -25.97 6.38 2.88
CA ALA A 6 -24.97 7.04 2.05
C ALA A 6 -23.85 7.68 2.86
N PHE A 7 -24.19 8.41 3.93
CA PHE A 7 -23.16 8.95 4.82
C PHE A 7 -22.39 7.86 5.59
N ARG A 8 -23.04 6.75 5.96
CA ARG A 8 -22.33 5.61 6.58
C ARG A 8 -21.33 4.97 5.62
N PHE A 9 -21.72 4.75 4.37
CA PHE A 9 -20.83 4.25 3.34
C PHE A 9 -19.67 5.20 3.09
N GLN A 10 -19.93 6.51 3.00
CA GLN A 10 -18.89 7.52 2.82
C GLN A 10 -17.86 7.49 3.95
N ASN A 11 -18.30 7.40 5.21
CA ASN A 11 -17.41 7.29 6.36
C ASN A 11 -16.57 6.00 6.34
N LYS A 12 -17.17 4.88 5.91
CA LYS A 12 -16.45 3.61 5.82
C LYS A 12 -15.39 3.64 4.72
N LEU A 13 -15.72 4.18 3.54
CA LEU A 13 -14.75 4.41 2.46
C LEU A 13 -13.60 5.29 2.95
N GLN A 14 -13.90 6.38 3.65
CA GLN A 14 -12.87 7.27 4.19
C GLN A 14 -11.93 6.56 5.17
N SER A 15 -12.46 5.71 6.07
CA SER A 15 -11.63 4.90 6.97
C SER A 15 -10.71 3.96 6.20
N MET A 16 -11.23 3.25 5.20
CA MET A 16 -10.45 2.29 4.41
C MET A 16 -9.36 3.00 3.59
N MET A 17 -9.63 4.20 3.08
CA MET A 17 -8.64 5.02 2.38
C MET A 17 -7.51 5.45 3.32
N THR A 18 -7.83 5.88 4.54
CA THR A 18 -6.82 6.26 5.54
C THR A 18 -5.89 5.09 5.86
N ASP A 19 -6.43 3.88 6.02
CA ASP A 19 -5.66 2.67 6.30
C ASP A 19 -4.74 2.32 5.13
N ALA A 20 -5.27 2.31 3.90
CA ALA A 20 -4.49 2.05 2.69
C ALA A 20 -3.36 3.07 2.51
N GLN A 21 -3.62 4.36 2.76
CA GLN A 21 -2.60 5.41 2.70
C GLN A 21 -1.51 5.23 3.77
N SER A 22 -1.87 4.80 4.97
CA SER A 22 -0.89 4.49 6.03
C SER A 22 0.06 3.37 5.60
N ILE A 23 -0.49 2.31 4.98
CA ILE A 23 0.30 1.17 4.46
C ILE A 23 1.23 1.62 3.32
N LEU A 24 0.71 2.43 2.39
CA LEU A 24 1.47 2.98 1.26
C LEU A 24 2.50 4.03 1.70
N GLY A 25 2.31 4.68 2.84
CA GLY A 25 3.24 5.66 3.40
C GLY A 25 4.41 5.03 4.16
N ASN A 26 4.38 3.72 4.40
CA ASN A 26 5.44 3.02 5.10
C ASN A 26 6.55 2.59 4.13
N ASN A 27 7.71 3.25 4.21
CA ASN A 27 8.88 2.95 3.36
C ASN A 27 9.32 1.47 3.42
N GLY A 28 9.18 0.81 4.57
CA GLY A 28 9.51 -0.61 4.74
C GLY A 28 8.66 -1.54 3.88
N ASN A 29 7.54 -1.03 3.34
CA ASN A 29 6.71 -1.77 2.40
C ASN A 29 7.06 -1.45 0.94
N ILE A 30 7.67 -0.29 0.67
CA ILE A 30 7.93 0.19 -0.70
C ILE A 30 9.32 -0.22 -1.17
N THR A 31 10.30 -0.27 -0.26
CA THR A 31 11.71 -0.49 -0.60
C THR A 31 12.17 -1.91 -0.27
N LYS A 32 12.98 -2.49 -1.15
CA LYS A 32 13.70 -3.75 -0.89
C LYS A 32 15.15 -3.44 -0.51
N VAL A 33 15.62 -4.03 0.59
CA VAL A 33 17.01 -3.87 1.03
C VAL A 33 17.80 -5.11 0.62
N GLN A 34 18.89 -4.90 -0.11
CA GLN A 34 19.81 -5.93 -0.55
C GLN A 34 21.20 -5.63 0.02
N ASN A 35 21.73 -6.57 0.79
CA ASN A 35 23.08 -6.51 1.35
C ASN A 35 24.00 -7.38 0.50
N THR A 36 25.19 -6.86 0.18
CA THR A 36 26.21 -7.60 -0.56
C THR A 36 27.49 -7.65 0.28
N TYR A 37 27.87 -8.85 0.68
CA TYR A 37 29.09 -9.12 1.42
C TYR A 37 30.24 -9.38 0.45
N LEU A 38 31.17 -8.42 0.36
CA LEU A 38 32.30 -8.44 -0.57
C LEU A 38 33.46 -9.32 -0.07
N ARG A 39 33.22 -10.63 0.11
CA ARG A 39 34.21 -11.60 0.63
C ARG A 39 35.42 -11.73 -0.31
N HIS A 40 35.22 -11.62 -1.62
CA HIS A 40 36.27 -11.66 -2.64
C HIS A 40 37.35 -10.58 -2.39
N LYS A 41 36.96 -9.41 -1.87
CA LYS A 41 37.86 -8.28 -1.63
C LYS A 41 38.92 -8.57 -0.56
N VAL A 42 38.64 -9.50 0.36
CA VAL A 42 39.54 -9.87 1.46
C VAL A 42 40.17 -11.24 1.21
N MET A 43 39.45 -12.15 0.54
CA MET A 43 39.94 -13.47 0.13
C MET A 43 39.60 -13.69 -1.34
N ALA A 44 40.60 -13.67 -2.23
CA ALA A 44 40.40 -13.74 -3.68
C ALA A 44 39.66 -15.00 -4.15
N GLU A 45 39.73 -16.10 -3.38
CA GLU A 45 39.10 -17.39 -3.65
C GLU A 45 37.65 -17.50 -3.13
N ALA A 46 37.17 -16.53 -2.34
CA ALA A 46 35.81 -16.53 -1.81
C ALA A 46 34.85 -15.75 -2.73
N GLU A 47 33.63 -16.27 -2.91
CA GLU A 47 32.58 -15.57 -3.65
C GLU A 47 31.85 -14.54 -2.76
N ASP A 48 31.44 -13.43 -3.38
CA ASP A 48 30.61 -12.44 -2.72
C ASP A 48 29.20 -13.00 -2.48
N GLU A 49 28.66 -12.71 -1.31
CA GLU A 49 27.35 -13.20 -0.90
C GLU A 49 26.33 -12.07 -0.95
N VAL A 50 25.23 -12.28 -1.67
CA VAL A 50 24.12 -11.34 -1.72
C VAL A 50 22.98 -11.88 -0.86
N THR A 51 22.54 -11.10 0.12
CA THR A 51 21.37 -11.41 0.95
C THR A 51 20.30 -10.35 0.78
N MET A 52 19.03 -10.77 0.74
CA MET A 52 17.89 -9.86 0.79
C MET A 52 17.40 -9.79 2.23
N GLU A 53 17.13 -8.58 2.71
CA GLU A 53 16.52 -8.41 4.01
C GLU A 53 15.06 -8.89 3.95
N ALA A 54 14.66 -9.66 4.96
CA ALA A 54 13.31 -10.18 5.03
C ALA A 54 12.33 -9.00 5.12
N PRO A 55 11.18 -9.07 4.45
CA PRO A 55 10.23 -7.97 4.49
C PRO A 55 9.68 -7.76 5.91
N SER A 56 9.61 -6.50 6.32
CA SER A 56 9.19 -6.13 7.69
C SER A 56 7.68 -6.27 7.92
N THR A 57 6.88 -6.31 6.85
CA THR A 57 5.42 -6.48 6.92
C THR A 57 4.90 -7.33 5.75
N GLU A 58 3.68 -7.85 5.91
CA GLU A 58 2.93 -8.58 4.88
C GLU A 58 2.58 -7.76 3.64
N TYR A 59 2.67 -6.42 3.70
CA TYR A 59 2.27 -5.53 2.60
C TYR A 59 3.40 -5.20 1.63
N SER A 60 4.64 -5.53 2.00
CA SER A 60 5.88 -5.14 1.29
C SER A 60 6.01 -5.67 -0.14
N GLU A 61 5.34 -6.76 -0.46
CA GLU A 61 5.33 -7.32 -1.82
C GLU A 61 4.03 -7.02 -2.58
N ASN A 62 3.04 -6.41 -1.89
CA ASN A 62 1.69 -6.18 -2.38
C ASN A 62 1.36 -4.67 -2.45
N ILE A 63 2.37 -3.79 -2.41
CA ILE A 63 2.16 -2.33 -2.45
C ILE A 63 1.43 -1.90 -3.72
N THR A 64 1.70 -2.54 -4.86
CA THR A 64 0.99 -2.24 -6.11
C THR A 64 -0.50 -2.54 -5.98
N GLU A 65 -0.85 -3.69 -5.42
CA GLU A 65 -2.25 -4.08 -5.19
C GLU A 65 -2.94 -3.12 -4.21
N MET A 66 -2.22 -2.67 -3.18
CA MET A 66 -2.73 -1.67 -2.23
C MET A 66 -2.97 -0.31 -2.90
N ALA A 67 -2.11 0.10 -3.83
CA ALA A 67 -2.28 1.33 -4.60
C ALA A 67 -3.48 1.23 -5.56
N GLU A 68 -3.65 0.10 -6.25
CA GLU A 68 -4.82 -0.18 -7.09
C GLU A 68 -6.11 -0.17 -6.27
N PHE A 69 -6.08 -0.76 -5.07
CA PHE A 69 -7.22 -0.72 -4.15
C PHE A 69 -7.57 0.71 -3.72
N LEU A 70 -6.57 1.56 -3.43
CA LEU A 70 -6.82 2.97 -3.10
C LEU A 70 -7.45 3.73 -4.27
N LEU A 71 -7.02 3.47 -5.51
CA LEU A 71 -7.64 4.04 -6.71
C LEU A 71 -9.10 3.60 -6.87
N PHE A 72 -9.38 2.32 -6.62
CA PHE A 72 -10.76 1.80 -6.61
C PHE A 72 -11.63 2.51 -5.56
N LEU A 73 -11.12 2.71 -4.34
CA LEU A 73 -11.86 3.42 -3.28
C LEU A 73 -12.15 4.89 -3.64
N LEU A 74 -11.24 5.55 -4.37
CA LEU A 74 -11.44 6.92 -4.85
C LEU A 74 -12.60 7.01 -5.84
N ASP A 75 -12.68 6.07 -6.79
CA ASP A 75 -13.75 5.99 -7.79
C ASP A 75 -15.11 5.73 -7.11
N GLU A 76 -15.18 4.80 -6.15
CA GLU A 76 -16.41 4.53 -5.41
C GLU A 76 -16.87 5.74 -4.57
N ARG A 77 -15.92 6.47 -3.98
CA ARG A 77 -16.23 7.72 -3.25
C ARG A 77 -16.78 8.79 -4.19
N GLU A 78 -16.25 8.91 -5.41
CA GLU A 78 -16.74 9.85 -6.41
C GLU A 78 -18.18 9.53 -6.84
N LYS A 79 -18.46 8.27 -7.20
CA LYS A 79 -19.82 7.80 -7.54
C LYS A 79 -20.80 8.08 -6.42
N LEU A 80 -20.43 7.75 -5.18
CA LEU A 80 -21.28 7.99 -4.00
C LEU A 80 -21.54 9.48 -3.78
N SER A 81 -20.52 10.33 -3.93
CA SER A 81 -20.68 11.78 -3.78
C SER A 81 -21.60 12.37 -4.84
N ALA A 82 -21.47 11.93 -6.09
CA ALA A 82 -22.36 12.33 -7.19
C ALA A 82 -23.81 11.91 -6.93
N ALA A 83 -24.04 10.68 -6.48
CA ALA A 83 -25.37 10.18 -6.14
C ALA A 83 -26.00 10.94 -4.96
N ILE A 84 -25.23 11.26 -3.92
CA ILE A 84 -25.71 12.09 -2.79
C ILE A 84 -26.07 13.50 -3.28
N HIS A 85 -25.25 14.10 -4.16
CA HIS A 85 -25.52 15.44 -4.68
C HIS A 85 -26.80 15.49 -5.51
N GLN A 86 -27.03 14.50 -6.37
CA GLN A 86 -28.28 14.40 -7.17
C GLN A 86 -29.53 14.14 -6.30
N ALA A 87 -29.36 13.52 -5.14
CA ALA A 87 -30.45 13.19 -4.22
C ALA A 87 -30.77 14.30 -3.21
N LYS A 88 -29.94 15.35 -3.11
CA LYS A 88 -30.19 16.55 -2.30
C LYS A 88 -31.06 17.55 -3.05
#